data_AF-A0A937G8W7-F1
#
_entry.id   AF-A0A937G8W7-F1
#
_cell.length_a   1.000
_cell.length_b   1.000
_cell.length_c   1.000
_cell.angle_alpha   90.00
_cell.angle_beta   90.00
_cell.angle_gamma   90.00
#
_symmetry.space_group_name_H-M   'P 1'
#
loop_
_entity.id
_entity.type
_entity.pdbx_description
1 polymer ?
#
loop_
_entity_poly.entity_id
_entity_poly.type
_entity_poly.pdbx_seq_one_letter_code
_entity_poly.pdbx_strand_id
1 'polypeptide(L)'
;MKNYKFLIFIFLIIINSCSKEDEINQLNQTILDLQANISRLNSQINDYSVQISQLTSQNNISSNQIEDLNNQLSGFQVQIENYINQIEVLSEENLILDSKNNNLTFQLSELQDQLDLIQAQGAVNGVYIFDKIEISDPPFSGTMWDLPDLITSSDYTVYSSSTYQGIETTMFYDKAIPAFINYPAHVFKVNFGDGLSVDFEIYTEFTQEEALAIIQKYAPLMGQLGKELRKNIKSIEFLKGEEVASAQRSNDLSYANITFHIDWLENIVQTRPDGDRTEELFIHEAAHLSIDPYVYSQQGWVDAVTLDGNYLSTYAKDNPDSEDIAETFQAYIAVKYFPERITSSLRDTILSTCLNRFKYFDSLNLDLSIYK
;
A
#
# COMPACT_ATOMS: atom_id res chain seq x y z
N MET A 1 -121.43 -44.12 83.23
CA MET A 1 -120.36 -43.62 82.32
C MET A 1 -120.80 -42.39 81.49
N LYS A 2 -121.56 -41.42 82.04
CA LYS A 2 -122.10 -40.25 81.28
C LYS A 2 -121.30 -38.93 81.42
N ASN A 3 -120.44 -38.79 82.43
CA ASN A 3 -119.65 -37.56 82.65
C ASN A 3 -118.41 -37.40 81.76
N TYR A 4 -117.98 -38.45 81.06
CA TYR A 4 -116.82 -38.36 80.19
C TYR A 4 -117.12 -37.70 78.84
N LYS A 5 -118.35 -37.81 78.31
CA LYS A 5 -118.69 -37.30 76.95
C LYS A 5 -118.70 -35.76 76.85
N PHE A 6 -119.18 -35.06 77.87
CA PHE A 6 -119.23 -33.59 77.87
C PHE A 6 -117.84 -32.97 78.10
N LEU A 7 -117.03 -33.59 78.97
CA LEU A 7 -115.63 -33.22 79.15
C LEU A 7 -114.83 -33.45 77.85
N ILE A 8 -115.04 -34.59 77.18
CA ILE A 8 -114.37 -34.94 75.90
C ILE A 8 -114.73 -33.94 74.80
N PHE A 9 -115.99 -33.48 74.72
CA PHE A 9 -116.43 -32.55 73.67
C PHE A 9 -115.88 -31.12 73.85
N ILE A 10 -115.86 -30.60 75.08
CA ILE A 10 -115.22 -29.32 75.41
C ILE A 10 -113.70 -29.42 75.20
N PHE A 11 -113.08 -30.55 75.58
CA PHE A 11 -111.67 -30.81 75.36
C PHE A 11 -111.34 -30.91 73.85
N LEU A 12 -112.21 -31.51 73.03
CA LEU A 12 -112.06 -31.60 71.57
C LEU A 12 -112.21 -30.26 70.85
N ILE A 13 -113.09 -29.36 71.33
CA ILE A 13 -113.24 -28.01 70.78
C ILE A 13 -112.06 -27.13 71.19
N ILE A 14 -111.61 -27.22 72.44
CA ILE A 14 -110.42 -26.49 72.93
C ILE A 14 -109.15 -27.00 72.25
N ILE A 15 -109.00 -28.31 72.05
CA ILE A 15 -107.86 -28.89 71.32
C ILE A 15 -107.93 -28.53 69.82
N ASN A 16 -109.11 -28.56 69.18
CA ASN A 16 -109.22 -28.13 67.78
C ASN A 16 -108.95 -26.64 67.62
N SER A 17 -109.42 -25.79 68.54
CA SER A 17 -109.14 -24.36 68.46
C SER A 17 -107.68 -24.06 68.78
N CYS A 18 -107.06 -24.75 69.74
CA CYS A 18 -105.60 -24.68 69.97
C CYS A 18 -104.81 -25.16 68.74
N SER A 19 -105.19 -26.27 68.12
CA SER A 19 -104.50 -26.83 66.94
C SER A 19 -104.54 -25.91 65.72
N LYS A 20 -105.65 -25.18 65.51
CA LYS A 20 -105.74 -24.19 64.43
C LYS A 20 -104.98 -22.89 64.75
N GLU A 21 -104.97 -22.50 66.02
CA GLU A 21 -104.17 -21.35 66.49
C GLU A 21 -102.66 -21.62 66.34
N ASP A 22 -102.21 -22.85 66.65
CA ASP A 22 -100.82 -23.28 66.45
C ASP A 22 -100.42 -23.27 64.96
N GLU A 23 -101.30 -23.73 64.07
CA GLU A 23 -101.08 -23.70 62.62
C GLU A 23 -101.03 -22.27 62.07
N ILE A 24 -101.91 -21.38 62.54
CA ILE A 24 -101.89 -19.94 62.22
C ILE A 24 -100.59 -19.29 62.70
N ASN A 25 -100.13 -19.62 63.92
CA ASN A 25 -98.87 -19.11 64.45
C ASN A 25 -97.67 -19.58 63.62
N GLN A 26 -97.66 -20.83 63.15
CA GLN A 26 -96.61 -21.36 62.28
C GLN A 26 -96.60 -20.71 60.89
N LEU A 27 -97.77 -20.50 60.29
CA LEU A 27 -97.91 -19.74 59.03
C LEU A 27 -97.45 -18.29 59.21
N ASN A 28 -97.81 -17.63 60.31
CA ASN A 28 -97.36 -16.27 60.61
C ASN A 28 -95.83 -16.18 60.75
N GLN A 29 -95.20 -17.14 61.43
CA GLN A 29 -93.73 -17.21 61.49
C GLN A 29 -93.11 -17.41 60.10
N THR A 30 -93.69 -18.29 59.28
CA THR A 30 -93.21 -18.52 57.90
C THR A 30 -93.32 -17.25 57.04
N ILE A 31 -94.40 -16.48 57.20
CA ILE A 31 -94.59 -15.19 56.52
C ILE A 31 -93.50 -14.19 56.94
N LEU A 32 -93.20 -14.10 58.24
CA LEU A 32 -92.13 -13.23 58.75
C LEU A 32 -90.76 -13.63 58.18
N ASP A 33 -90.45 -14.92 58.13
CA ASP A 33 -89.20 -15.43 57.55
C ASP A 33 -89.08 -15.15 56.04
N LEU A 34 -90.17 -15.33 55.29
CA LEU A 34 -90.21 -14.99 53.86
C LEU A 34 -90.05 -13.49 53.62
N GLN A 35 -90.68 -12.64 54.45
CA GLN A 35 -90.51 -11.19 54.39
C GLN A 35 -89.06 -10.75 54.67
N ALA A 36 -88.40 -11.40 55.64
CA ALA A 36 -87.00 -11.18 55.93
C ALA A 36 -86.10 -11.62 54.75
N ASN A 37 -86.38 -12.76 54.15
CA ASN A 37 -85.66 -13.26 52.97
C ASN A 37 -85.84 -12.35 51.74
N ILE A 38 -87.07 -11.87 51.48
CA ILE A 38 -87.36 -10.91 50.42
C ILE A 38 -86.57 -9.61 50.64
N SER A 39 -86.56 -9.12 51.88
CA SER A 39 -85.81 -7.91 52.23
C SER A 39 -84.31 -8.09 51.98
N ARG A 40 -83.74 -9.25 52.34
CA ARG A 40 -82.33 -9.58 52.08
C ARG A 40 -82.02 -9.66 50.58
N LEU A 41 -82.85 -10.36 49.82
CA LEU A 41 -82.69 -10.48 48.36
C LEU A 41 -82.79 -9.12 47.68
N ASN A 42 -83.71 -8.25 48.10
CA ASN A 42 -83.83 -6.89 47.59
C ASN A 42 -82.57 -6.06 47.87
N SER A 43 -81.97 -6.20 49.06
CA SER A 43 -80.68 -5.56 49.35
C SER A 43 -79.58 -6.05 48.40
N GLN A 44 -79.48 -7.36 48.19
CA GLN A 44 -78.49 -7.94 47.27
C GLN A 44 -78.70 -7.48 45.83
N ILE A 45 -79.95 -7.36 45.36
CA ILE A 45 -80.28 -6.83 44.03
C ILE A 45 -79.80 -5.37 43.90
N ASN A 46 -80.03 -4.55 44.93
CA ASN A 46 -79.54 -3.17 44.93
C ASN A 46 -78.01 -3.12 44.89
N ASP A 47 -77.33 -3.95 45.68
CA ASP A 47 -75.86 -4.02 45.69
C ASP A 47 -75.31 -4.43 44.32
N TYR A 48 -75.89 -5.46 43.69
CA TYR A 48 -75.52 -5.87 42.34
C TYR A 48 -75.83 -4.79 41.29
N SER A 49 -76.93 -4.05 41.43
CA SER A 49 -77.25 -2.93 40.53
C SER A 49 -76.21 -1.82 40.60
N VAL A 50 -75.71 -1.51 41.80
CA VAL A 50 -74.61 -0.55 42.00
C VAL A 50 -73.31 -1.07 41.38
N GLN A 51 -72.95 -2.34 41.60
CA GLN A 51 -71.75 -2.95 41.00
C GLN A 51 -71.80 -2.93 39.46
N ILE A 52 -72.95 -3.27 38.86
CA ILE A 52 -73.15 -3.23 37.41
C ILE A 52 -72.95 -1.80 36.88
N SER A 53 -73.49 -0.80 37.59
CA SER A 53 -73.32 0.61 37.20
C SER A 53 -71.85 1.04 37.26
N GLN A 54 -71.11 0.62 38.29
CA GLN A 54 -69.67 0.89 38.42
C GLN A 54 -68.85 0.23 37.30
N LEU A 55 -69.09 -1.07 37.05
CA LEU A 55 -68.41 -1.81 35.97
C LEU A 55 -68.73 -1.21 34.58
N THR A 56 -69.96 -0.75 34.38
CA THR A 56 -70.37 -0.07 33.13
C THR A 56 -69.59 1.23 32.94
N SER A 57 -69.46 2.04 34.00
CA SER A 57 -68.67 3.27 33.95
C SER A 57 -67.19 2.97 33.68
N GLN A 58 -66.63 1.92 34.29
CA GLN A 58 -65.25 1.53 34.08
C GLN A 58 -65.00 1.03 32.65
N ASN A 59 -65.92 0.24 32.09
CA ASN A 59 -65.85 -0.19 30.69
C ASN A 59 -65.88 0.98 29.71
N ASN A 60 -66.71 2.00 29.97
CA ASN A 60 -66.76 3.20 29.13
C ASN A 60 -65.41 3.95 29.16
N ILE A 61 -64.78 4.07 30.33
CA ILE A 61 -63.46 4.69 30.47
C ILE A 61 -62.41 3.89 29.69
N SER A 62 -62.38 2.57 29.85
CA SER A 62 -61.46 1.71 29.12
C SER A 62 -61.69 1.75 27.60
N SER A 63 -62.93 1.86 27.15
CA SER A 63 -63.27 2.03 25.73
C SER A 63 -62.66 3.30 25.15
N ASN A 64 -62.77 4.43 25.86
CA ASN A 64 -62.16 5.69 25.43
C ASN A 64 -60.62 5.61 25.40
N GLN A 65 -60.01 4.94 26.38
CA GLN A 65 -58.56 4.72 26.39
C GLN A 65 -58.09 3.89 25.18
N ILE A 66 -58.86 2.89 24.77
CA ILE A 66 -58.57 2.09 23.57
C ILE A 66 -58.66 2.96 22.32
N GLU A 67 -59.65 3.85 22.23
CA GLU A 67 -59.77 4.80 21.11
C GLU A 67 -58.57 5.73 21.01
N ASP A 68 -58.13 6.32 22.13
CA ASP A 68 -56.95 7.18 22.18
C ASP A 68 -55.66 6.44 21.76
N LEU A 69 -55.48 5.21 22.23
CA LEU A 69 -54.34 4.37 21.84
C LEU A 69 -54.37 4.02 20.35
N ASN A 70 -55.54 3.74 19.78
CA ASN A 70 -55.69 3.49 18.35
C ASN A 70 -55.34 4.72 17.51
N ASN A 71 -55.73 5.92 17.96
CA ASN A 71 -55.36 7.17 17.30
C ASN A 71 -53.84 7.41 17.35
N GLN A 72 -53.19 7.13 18.48
CA GLN A 72 -51.73 7.21 18.60
C GLN A 72 -51.02 6.21 17.68
N LEU A 73 -51.50 4.95 17.62
CA LEU A 73 -50.96 3.92 16.73
C LEU A 73 -51.06 4.34 15.25
N SER A 74 -52.19 4.91 14.84
CA SER A 74 -52.35 5.45 13.48
C SER A 74 -51.36 6.59 13.21
N GLY A 75 -51.15 7.49 14.18
CA GLY A 75 -50.13 8.55 14.08
C GLY A 75 -48.71 8.00 13.92
N PHE A 76 -48.34 6.98 14.69
CA PHE A 76 -47.03 6.33 14.55
C PHE A 76 -46.86 5.59 13.22
N GLN A 77 -47.92 4.97 12.69
CA GLN A 77 -47.89 4.34 11.37
C GLN A 77 -47.53 5.35 10.27
N VAL A 78 -48.16 6.53 10.27
CA VAL A 78 -47.86 7.60 9.31
C VAL A 78 -46.42 8.10 9.44
N GLN A 79 -45.91 8.23 10.68
CA GLN A 79 -44.51 8.63 10.88
C GLN A 79 -43.52 7.59 10.35
N ILE A 80 -43.81 6.29 10.57
CA ILE A 80 -42.98 5.19 10.05
C ILE A 80 -42.94 5.24 8.52
N GLU A 81 -44.09 5.42 7.86
CA GLU A 81 -44.16 5.53 6.40
C GLU A 81 -43.34 6.72 5.87
N ASN A 82 -43.42 7.88 6.54
CA ASN A 82 -42.59 9.04 6.20
C ASN A 82 -41.09 8.77 6.36
N TYR A 83 -40.67 8.05 7.40
CA TYR A 83 -39.27 7.70 7.59
C TYR A 83 -38.79 6.67 6.56
N ILE A 84 -39.64 5.71 6.16
CA ILE A 84 -39.34 4.76 5.09
C ILE A 84 -39.07 5.50 3.78
N ASN A 85 -39.95 6.44 3.41
CA ASN A 85 -39.78 7.23 2.19
C ASN A 85 -38.49 8.08 2.23
N GLN A 86 -38.14 8.65 3.38
CA GLN A 86 -36.89 9.38 3.54
C GLN A 86 -35.66 8.47 3.40
N ILE A 87 -35.70 7.26 3.97
CA ILE A 87 -34.63 6.27 3.85
C ILE A 87 -34.45 5.84 2.39
N GLU A 88 -35.54 5.65 1.65
CA GLU A 88 -35.48 5.29 0.22
C GLU A 88 -34.78 6.38 -0.60
N VAL A 89 -35.17 7.64 -0.44
CA VAL A 89 -34.51 8.79 -1.12
C VAL A 89 -33.02 8.88 -0.76
N LEU A 90 -32.68 8.78 0.53
CA LEU A 90 -31.28 8.81 0.97
C LEU A 90 -30.47 7.63 0.42
N SER A 91 -31.10 6.46 0.26
CA SER A 91 -30.45 5.29 -0.33
C SER A 91 -30.15 5.50 -1.82
N GLU A 92 -31.06 6.12 -2.57
CA GLU A 92 -30.84 6.47 -3.97
C GLU A 92 -29.74 7.53 -4.13
N GLU A 93 -29.72 8.55 -3.27
CA GLU A 93 -28.67 9.57 -3.26
C GLU A 93 -27.28 8.98 -3.00
N ASN A 94 -27.17 8.02 -2.08
CA ASN A 94 -25.91 7.32 -1.80
C ASN A 94 -25.40 6.53 -3.01
N LEU A 95 -26.28 5.83 -3.74
CA LEU A 95 -25.88 5.11 -4.96
C LEU A 95 -25.35 6.07 -6.05
N ILE A 96 -25.95 7.25 -6.16
CA ILE A 96 -25.47 8.30 -7.09
C ILE A 96 -24.11 8.83 -6.65
N LEU A 97 -23.90 9.08 -5.36
CA LEU A 97 -22.62 9.52 -4.82
C LEU A 97 -21.52 8.48 -5.03
N ASP A 98 -21.80 7.21 -4.81
CA ASP A 98 -20.86 6.11 -5.06
C ASP A 98 -20.45 6.04 -6.52
N SER A 99 -21.41 6.17 -7.44
CA SER A 99 -21.11 6.21 -8.88
C SER A 99 -20.23 7.40 -9.26
N LYS A 100 -20.48 8.58 -8.70
CA LYS A 100 -19.65 9.78 -8.92
C LYS A 100 -18.24 9.61 -8.34
N ASN A 101 -18.11 9.03 -7.15
CA ASN A 101 -16.81 8.76 -6.53
C ASN A 101 -15.98 7.79 -7.39
N ASN A 102 -16.59 6.72 -7.90
CA ASN A 102 -15.91 5.79 -8.80
C ASN A 102 -15.44 6.47 -10.10
N ASN A 103 -16.27 7.36 -10.66
CA ASN A 103 -15.88 8.13 -11.85
C ASN A 103 -14.72 9.10 -11.59
N LEU A 104 -14.74 9.81 -10.46
CA LEU A 104 -13.64 10.70 -10.04
C LEU A 104 -12.33 9.92 -9.83
N THR A 105 -12.40 8.74 -9.20
CA THR A 105 -11.23 7.87 -9.02
C THR A 105 -10.63 7.44 -10.37
N PHE A 106 -11.48 7.10 -11.35
CA PHE A 106 -11.01 6.77 -12.70
C PHE A 106 -10.34 7.97 -13.39
N GLN A 107 -10.95 9.16 -13.32
CA GLN A 107 -10.35 10.38 -13.87
C GLN A 107 -9.01 10.73 -13.22
N LEU A 108 -8.87 10.54 -11.91
CA LEU A 108 -7.62 10.75 -11.19
C LEU A 108 -6.53 9.79 -11.67
N SER A 109 -6.87 8.52 -11.91
CA SER A 109 -5.94 7.54 -12.48
C SER A 109 -5.48 7.96 -13.87
N GLU A 110 -6.41 8.35 -14.77
CA GLU A 110 -6.06 8.79 -16.11
C GLU A 110 -5.18 10.05 -16.11
N LEU A 111 -5.45 11.00 -15.21
CA LEU A 111 -4.63 12.21 -15.06
C LEU A 111 -3.23 11.90 -14.51
N GLN A 112 -3.12 10.93 -13.60
CA GLN A 112 -1.83 10.47 -13.09
C GLN A 112 -1.01 9.83 -14.21
N ASP A 113 -1.61 8.94 -15.00
CA ASP A 113 -0.92 8.31 -16.15
C ASP A 113 -0.44 9.36 -17.18
N GLN A 114 -1.26 10.40 -17.42
CA GLN A 114 -0.87 11.52 -18.29
C GLN A 114 0.30 12.34 -17.71
N LEU A 115 0.30 12.59 -16.41
CA LEU A 115 1.38 13.30 -15.73
C LEU A 115 2.69 12.51 -15.83
N ASP A 116 2.64 11.20 -15.58
CA ASP A 116 3.80 10.32 -15.67
C ASP A 116 4.37 10.30 -17.10
N LEU A 117 3.50 10.26 -18.12
CA LEU A 117 3.91 10.35 -19.52
C LEU A 117 4.57 11.70 -19.85
N ILE A 118 4.01 12.81 -19.38
CA ILE A 118 4.56 14.16 -19.58
C ILE A 118 5.92 14.29 -18.90
N GLN A 119 6.07 13.74 -17.69
CA GLN A 119 7.34 13.73 -16.95
C GLN A 119 8.41 12.93 -17.70
N ALA A 120 8.07 11.73 -18.18
CA ALA A 120 8.97 10.90 -18.97
C ALA A 120 9.38 11.58 -20.29
N GLN A 121 8.42 12.15 -21.02
CA GLN A 121 8.71 12.84 -22.29
C GLN A 121 9.49 14.15 -22.08
N GLY A 122 9.26 14.83 -20.97
CA GLY A 122 10.03 16.00 -20.57
C GLY A 122 11.51 15.67 -20.42
N ALA A 123 11.85 14.61 -19.70
CA ALA A 123 13.24 14.19 -19.48
C ALA A 123 13.98 13.88 -20.81
N VAL A 124 13.28 13.33 -21.81
CA VAL A 124 13.84 13.11 -23.15
C VAL A 124 14.19 14.44 -23.86
N ASN A 125 13.40 15.49 -23.63
CA ASN A 125 13.58 16.81 -24.22
C ASN A 125 14.45 17.76 -23.36
N GLY A 126 15.06 17.27 -22.28
CA GLY A 126 15.84 18.09 -21.33
C GLY A 126 15.00 18.97 -20.40
N VAL A 127 13.70 18.69 -20.29
CA VAL A 127 12.74 19.39 -19.42
C VAL A 127 12.31 18.45 -18.30
N TYR A 128 12.93 18.57 -17.13
CA TYR A 128 12.59 17.75 -15.98
C TYR A 128 11.43 18.35 -15.18
N ILE A 129 10.36 17.59 -15.00
CA ILE A 129 9.18 17.96 -14.22
C ILE A 129 9.20 17.14 -12.93
N PHE A 130 9.21 17.83 -11.80
CA PHE A 130 9.34 17.23 -10.48
C PHE A 130 8.86 18.23 -9.42
N ASP A 131 8.50 17.73 -8.25
CA ASP A 131 8.19 18.59 -7.12
C ASP A 131 9.51 18.99 -6.43
N LYS A 132 9.82 20.29 -6.45
CA LYS A 132 11.03 20.80 -5.80
C LYS A 132 10.86 20.69 -4.29
N ILE A 133 11.76 19.94 -3.65
CA ILE A 133 11.86 19.80 -2.20
C ILE A 133 13.19 20.37 -1.69
N GLU A 134 13.19 20.84 -0.45
CA GLU A 134 14.38 21.37 0.22
C GLU A 134 15.20 20.21 0.81
N ILE A 135 16.48 20.12 0.42
CA ILE A 135 17.41 19.06 0.83
C ILE A 135 18.70 19.70 1.31
N SER A 136 18.95 19.66 2.61
CA SER A 136 20.12 20.30 3.24
C SER A 136 21.38 19.45 3.24
N ASP A 137 21.23 18.12 3.29
CA ASP A 137 22.33 17.16 3.35
C ASP A 137 22.19 16.15 2.20
N PRO A 138 23.30 15.54 1.72
CA PRO A 138 23.21 14.52 0.69
C PRO A 138 22.19 13.43 1.08
N PRO A 139 21.21 13.13 0.22
CA PRO A 139 20.13 12.20 0.55
C PRO A 139 20.58 10.73 0.60
N PHE A 140 21.72 10.40 0.00
CA PHE A 140 22.26 9.05 -0.08
C PHE A 140 23.64 8.93 0.58
N SER A 141 24.00 7.73 0.98
CA SER A 141 25.35 7.38 1.42
C SER A 141 26.26 7.10 0.21
N GLY A 142 25.75 6.33 -0.75
CA GLY A 142 26.37 6.03 -2.04
C GLY A 142 25.32 5.51 -3.03
N THR A 143 25.22 6.11 -4.21
CA THR A 143 24.09 5.86 -5.13
C THR A 143 24.09 4.44 -5.69
N MET A 144 25.26 3.83 -5.86
CA MET A 144 25.36 2.42 -6.26
C MET A 144 24.61 1.50 -5.28
N TRP A 145 24.60 1.84 -3.98
CA TRP A 145 23.92 1.03 -2.95
C TRP A 145 22.49 1.46 -2.66
N ASP A 146 22.20 2.75 -2.76
CA ASP A 146 20.93 3.33 -2.30
C ASP A 146 19.87 3.47 -3.39
N LEU A 147 20.26 3.46 -4.67
CA LEU A 147 19.32 3.40 -5.79
C LEU A 147 18.82 1.97 -6.03
N PRO A 148 17.62 1.78 -6.61
CA PRO A 148 17.06 0.46 -6.88
C PRO A 148 17.86 -0.30 -7.94
N ASP A 149 17.48 -1.57 -8.17
CA ASP A 149 17.98 -2.40 -9.27
C ASP A 149 17.43 -1.82 -10.58
N LEU A 150 18.26 -1.04 -11.28
CA LEU A 150 17.85 -0.25 -12.44
C LEU A 150 18.02 -1.04 -13.71
N ILE A 151 19.09 -1.83 -13.85
CA ILE A 151 19.35 -2.67 -15.01
C ILE A 151 19.51 -4.10 -14.53
N THR A 152 18.67 -4.97 -15.07
CA THR A 152 18.71 -6.40 -14.76
C THR A 152 19.39 -7.16 -15.88
N SER A 153 19.93 -8.34 -15.58
CA SER A 153 20.43 -9.30 -16.59
C SER A 153 19.45 -9.66 -17.72
N SER A 154 18.16 -9.35 -17.59
CA SER A 154 17.14 -9.54 -18.62
C SER A 154 17.03 -8.39 -19.63
N ASP A 155 17.58 -7.22 -19.31
CA ASP A 155 17.59 -6.06 -20.19
C ASP A 155 18.44 -6.30 -21.43
N TYR A 156 18.09 -5.60 -22.51
CA TYR A 156 18.74 -5.76 -23.81
C TYR A 156 20.25 -5.50 -23.73
N THR A 157 21.03 -6.40 -24.34
CA THR A 157 22.49 -6.27 -24.44
C THR A 157 22.92 -6.21 -25.90
N VAL A 158 23.89 -5.36 -26.20
CA VAL A 158 24.59 -5.35 -27.50
C VAL A 158 25.78 -6.31 -27.53
N TYR A 159 25.99 -7.14 -26.50
CA TYR A 159 26.99 -8.20 -26.54
C TYR A 159 26.78 -9.09 -27.78
N SER A 160 27.85 -9.26 -28.57
CA SER A 160 27.80 -10.02 -29.82
C SER A 160 28.57 -11.33 -29.70
N SER A 161 29.83 -11.28 -29.29
CA SER A 161 30.68 -12.47 -29.18
C SER A 161 31.89 -12.22 -28.29
N SER A 162 32.44 -13.30 -27.75
CA SER A 162 33.73 -13.34 -27.06
C SER A 162 34.66 -14.32 -27.75
N THR A 163 35.91 -13.93 -28.03
CA THR A 163 36.91 -14.82 -28.64
C THR A 163 38.12 -14.97 -27.73
N TYR A 164 38.43 -16.19 -27.31
CA TYR A 164 39.62 -16.49 -26.51
C TYR A 164 40.90 -16.26 -27.31
N GLN A 165 41.80 -15.42 -26.79
CA GLN A 165 43.07 -15.06 -27.43
C GLN A 165 44.25 -15.89 -26.90
N GLY A 166 44.10 -16.52 -25.74
CA GLY A 166 45.16 -17.28 -25.08
C GLY A 166 45.50 -16.71 -23.72
N ILE A 167 46.68 -17.08 -23.21
CA ILE A 167 47.24 -16.51 -21.98
C ILE A 167 48.26 -15.44 -22.35
N GLU A 168 48.08 -14.25 -21.83
CA GLU A 168 49.02 -13.13 -21.97
C GLU A 168 49.45 -12.61 -20.60
N THR A 169 50.56 -11.88 -20.53
CA THR A 169 50.93 -11.15 -19.31
C THR A 169 50.36 -9.75 -19.39
N THR A 170 49.43 -9.42 -18.51
CA THR A 170 48.76 -8.13 -18.47
C THR A 170 48.87 -7.50 -17.09
N MET A 171 48.68 -6.18 -17.01
CA MET A 171 48.95 -5.40 -15.81
C MET A 171 47.63 -5.05 -15.12
N PHE A 172 47.43 -5.54 -13.90
CA PHE A 172 46.25 -5.26 -13.10
C PHE A 172 46.58 -4.26 -12.00
N TYR A 173 45.61 -3.47 -11.57
CA TYR A 173 45.69 -2.82 -10.26
C TYR A 173 45.03 -3.72 -9.21
N ASP A 174 45.86 -4.47 -8.48
CA ASP A 174 45.38 -5.40 -7.45
C ASP A 174 45.11 -4.62 -6.18
N LYS A 175 43.85 -4.60 -5.71
CA LYS A 175 43.48 -3.86 -4.51
C LYS A 175 43.83 -4.60 -3.22
N ALA A 176 43.94 -5.94 -3.26
CA ALA A 176 44.41 -6.74 -2.13
C ALA A 176 45.90 -6.48 -1.85
N ILE A 177 46.65 -6.12 -2.89
CA ILE A 177 48.03 -5.64 -2.80
C ILE A 177 48.11 -4.32 -3.57
N PRO A 178 47.69 -3.16 -2.99
CA PRO A 178 47.33 -1.91 -3.68
C PRO A 178 48.45 -1.34 -4.56
N ALA A 179 48.64 -1.94 -5.73
CA ALA A 179 49.78 -1.79 -6.60
C ALA A 179 49.47 -2.36 -7.99
N PHE A 180 50.20 -1.86 -8.99
CA PHE A 180 50.16 -2.42 -10.34
C PHE A 180 51.04 -3.68 -10.40
N ILE A 181 50.44 -4.82 -10.77
CA ILE A 181 51.09 -6.13 -10.81
C ILE A 181 50.85 -6.76 -12.18
N ASN A 182 51.89 -7.37 -12.75
CA ASN A 182 51.76 -8.14 -13.98
C ASN A 182 51.36 -9.58 -13.68
N TYR A 183 50.21 -9.99 -14.18
CA TYR A 183 49.67 -11.34 -14.03
C TYR A 183 49.57 -12.05 -15.38
N PRO A 184 49.84 -13.37 -15.44
CA PRO A 184 49.37 -14.19 -16.55
C PRO A 184 47.84 -14.29 -16.50
N ALA A 185 47.14 -13.87 -17.55
CA ALA A 185 45.69 -13.83 -17.62
C ALA A 185 45.15 -14.56 -18.86
N HIS A 186 44.04 -15.27 -18.71
CA HIS A 186 43.19 -15.72 -19.80
C HIS A 186 42.52 -14.50 -20.45
N VAL A 187 42.89 -14.19 -21.70
CA VAL A 187 42.39 -13.01 -22.41
C VAL A 187 41.27 -13.41 -23.37
N PHE A 188 40.14 -12.72 -23.27
CA PHE A 188 39.02 -12.83 -24.19
C PHE A 188 38.71 -11.47 -24.79
N LYS A 189 38.72 -11.39 -26.12
CA LYS A 189 38.24 -10.20 -26.82
C LYS A 189 36.72 -10.23 -26.92
N VAL A 190 36.04 -9.33 -26.21
CA VAL A 190 34.58 -9.18 -26.23
C VAL A 190 34.21 -8.11 -27.25
N ASN A 191 33.32 -8.45 -28.19
CA ASN A 191 32.86 -7.58 -29.25
C ASN A 191 31.37 -7.24 -29.06
N PHE A 192 31.02 -5.99 -29.31
CA PHE A 192 29.66 -5.47 -29.22
C PHE A 192 29.09 -5.15 -30.61
N GLY A 193 27.77 -5.23 -30.76
CA GLY A 193 27.06 -5.01 -32.02
C GLY A 193 27.17 -3.57 -32.57
N ASP A 194 27.61 -2.62 -31.74
CA ASP A 194 27.82 -1.21 -32.11
C ASP A 194 29.26 -0.87 -32.52
N GLY A 195 30.10 -1.91 -32.67
CA GLY A 195 31.47 -1.82 -33.18
C GLY A 195 32.54 -1.57 -32.11
N LEU A 196 32.16 -1.43 -30.83
CA LEU A 196 33.13 -1.39 -29.74
C LEU A 196 33.61 -2.81 -29.37
N SER A 197 34.77 -2.87 -28.73
CA SER A 197 35.29 -4.09 -28.11
C SER A 197 36.03 -3.75 -26.83
N VAL A 198 36.03 -4.67 -25.88
CA VAL A 198 36.80 -4.60 -24.64
C VAL A 198 37.46 -5.96 -24.41
N ASP A 199 38.66 -5.99 -23.86
CA ASP A 199 39.27 -7.25 -23.46
C ASP A 199 38.81 -7.62 -22.05
N PHE A 200 38.55 -8.90 -21.83
CA PHE A 200 38.35 -9.44 -20.50
C PHE A 200 39.59 -10.24 -20.14
N GLU A 201 40.22 -9.87 -19.03
CA GLU A 201 41.48 -10.42 -18.57
C GLU A 201 41.25 -11.12 -17.23
N ILE A 202 41.28 -12.45 -17.23
CA ILE A 202 40.99 -13.25 -16.03
C ILE A 202 42.28 -13.90 -15.55
N TYR A 203 42.72 -13.59 -14.33
CA TYR A 203 43.96 -14.14 -13.80
C TYR A 203 43.99 -15.68 -13.86
N THR A 204 45.12 -16.31 -14.23
CA THR A 204 45.22 -17.78 -14.39
C THR A 204 45.11 -18.58 -13.07
N GLU A 205 44.86 -17.94 -11.94
CA GLU A 205 44.33 -18.65 -10.76
C GLU A 205 42.93 -19.23 -10.99
N PHE A 206 42.20 -18.68 -11.96
CA PHE A 206 41.05 -19.33 -12.57
C PHE A 206 41.56 -20.26 -13.67
N THR A 207 41.01 -21.46 -13.70
CA THR A 207 41.12 -22.36 -14.85
C THR A 207 40.44 -21.73 -16.07
N GLN A 208 40.79 -22.21 -17.27
CA GLN A 208 40.13 -21.72 -18.50
C GLN A 208 38.61 -21.95 -18.50
N GLU A 209 38.13 -23.00 -17.83
CA GLU A 209 36.68 -23.28 -17.67
C GLU A 209 36.01 -22.25 -16.77
N GLU A 210 36.62 -21.94 -15.61
CA GLU A 210 36.14 -20.87 -14.72
C GLU A 210 36.18 -19.50 -15.42
N ALA A 211 37.26 -19.21 -16.15
CA ALA A 211 37.38 -17.98 -16.93
C ALA A 211 36.27 -17.89 -18.01
N LEU A 212 35.95 -19.00 -18.68
CA LEU A 212 34.83 -19.04 -19.64
C LEU A 212 33.48 -18.78 -18.95
N ALA A 213 33.25 -19.31 -17.75
CA ALA A 213 32.04 -19.06 -16.99
C ALA A 213 31.91 -17.57 -16.58
N ILE A 214 33.02 -16.94 -16.17
CA ILE A 214 33.08 -15.49 -15.89
C ILE A 214 32.70 -14.69 -17.14
N ILE A 215 33.26 -15.01 -18.30
CA ILE A 215 32.92 -14.34 -19.57
C ILE A 215 31.44 -14.49 -19.90
N GLN A 216 30.90 -15.71 -19.80
CA GLN A 216 29.49 -15.97 -20.09
C GLN A 216 28.54 -15.17 -19.21
N LYS A 217 28.96 -14.87 -17.97
CA LYS A 217 28.17 -14.08 -17.01
C LYS A 217 28.32 -12.59 -17.24
N TYR A 218 29.54 -12.05 -17.25
CA TYR A 218 29.77 -10.60 -17.16
C TYR A 218 29.91 -9.88 -18.52
N ALA A 219 30.30 -10.58 -19.60
CA ALA A 219 30.38 -9.94 -20.92
C ALA A 219 29.02 -9.44 -21.44
N PRO A 220 27.90 -10.17 -21.26
CA PRO A 220 26.57 -9.65 -21.54
C PRO A 220 26.22 -8.39 -20.74
N LEU A 221 26.56 -8.34 -19.44
CA LEU A 221 26.26 -7.18 -18.58
C LEU A 221 27.00 -5.93 -19.05
N MET A 222 28.27 -6.09 -19.42
CA MET A 222 29.03 -4.99 -20.04
C MET A 222 28.34 -4.49 -21.32
N GLY A 223 27.74 -5.39 -22.11
CA GLY A 223 26.97 -5.03 -23.30
C GLY A 223 25.62 -4.35 -23.03
N GLN A 224 25.15 -4.29 -21.78
CA GLN A 224 23.96 -3.52 -21.40
C GLN A 224 24.29 -2.04 -21.15
N LEU A 225 25.57 -1.70 -20.98
CA LEU A 225 25.97 -0.31 -20.80
C LEU A 225 25.81 0.50 -22.09
N GLY A 226 25.39 1.75 -21.92
CA GLY A 226 25.38 2.75 -22.99
C GLY A 226 26.72 2.84 -23.70
N LYS A 227 26.70 3.13 -25.01
CA LYS A 227 27.91 3.11 -25.84
C LYS A 227 28.99 4.04 -25.30
N GLU A 228 28.61 5.22 -24.83
CA GLU A 228 29.56 6.18 -24.25
C GLU A 228 30.27 5.64 -23.01
N LEU A 229 29.57 4.90 -22.13
CA LEU A 229 30.19 4.31 -20.93
C LEU A 229 31.27 3.28 -21.28
N ARG A 230 31.19 2.65 -22.46
CA ARG A 230 32.15 1.63 -22.91
C ARG A 230 33.37 2.17 -23.66
N LYS A 231 33.37 3.43 -24.11
CA LYS A 231 34.32 3.91 -25.14
C LYS A 231 35.79 3.86 -24.77
N ASN A 232 36.15 4.15 -23.52
CA ASN A 232 37.55 4.27 -23.13
C ASN A 232 38.12 3.03 -22.46
N ILE A 233 37.27 2.07 -22.10
CA ILE A 233 37.66 0.91 -21.33
C ILE A 233 38.50 -0.02 -22.20
N LYS A 234 39.71 -0.33 -21.75
CA LYS A 234 40.61 -1.27 -22.43
C LYS A 234 40.34 -2.69 -22.01
N SER A 235 40.26 -2.92 -20.69
CA SER A 235 39.91 -4.22 -20.19
C SER A 235 39.08 -4.22 -18.91
N ILE A 236 38.39 -5.35 -18.72
CA ILE A 236 37.77 -5.75 -17.46
C ILE A 236 38.60 -6.90 -16.89
N GLU A 237 39.13 -6.70 -15.68
CA GLU A 237 40.08 -7.58 -15.03
C GLU A 237 39.39 -8.36 -13.89
N PHE A 238 39.66 -9.66 -13.76
CA PHE A 238 39.09 -10.49 -12.70
C PHE A 238 40.15 -11.19 -11.86
N LEU A 239 40.04 -11.00 -10.54
CA LEU A 239 40.83 -11.62 -9.49
C LEU A 239 39.93 -12.43 -8.53
N LYS A 240 40.53 -13.35 -7.77
CA LYS A 240 39.88 -13.95 -6.59
C LYS A 240 40.01 -13.01 -5.39
N GLY A 241 39.07 -13.07 -4.45
CA GLY A 241 39.09 -12.25 -3.24
C GLY A 241 37.82 -11.43 -3.03
N GLU A 242 37.79 -10.72 -1.89
CA GLU A 242 36.63 -9.93 -1.44
C GLU A 242 36.89 -8.42 -1.45
N GLU A 243 37.92 -7.95 -2.15
CA GLU A 243 38.19 -6.52 -2.28
C GLU A 243 37.21 -5.83 -3.23
N VAL A 244 36.81 -4.61 -2.87
CA VAL A 244 35.85 -3.83 -3.67
C VAL A 244 36.43 -3.47 -5.05
N ALA A 245 35.56 -3.20 -6.01
CA ALA A 245 35.97 -2.84 -7.36
C ALA A 245 36.88 -1.59 -7.42
N SER A 246 37.56 -1.44 -8.55
CA SER A 246 38.31 -0.23 -8.86
C SER A 246 38.47 0.01 -10.36
N ALA A 247 38.22 1.23 -10.79
CA ALA A 247 38.65 1.76 -12.08
C ALA A 247 39.98 2.50 -11.97
N GLN A 248 40.92 2.20 -12.87
CA GLN A 248 42.23 2.87 -12.94
C GLN A 248 42.54 3.30 -14.37
N ARG A 249 43.14 4.48 -14.54
CA ARG A 249 43.49 5.03 -15.86
C ARG A 249 44.80 5.80 -15.89
N SER A 250 45.49 5.76 -17.02
CA SER A 250 46.56 6.70 -17.37
C SER A 250 45.99 7.99 -17.96
N ASN A 251 46.76 9.08 -17.90
CA ASN A 251 46.31 10.38 -18.44
C ASN A 251 46.03 10.36 -19.95
N ASP A 252 46.74 9.51 -20.71
CA ASP A 252 46.56 9.35 -22.15
C ASP A 252 45.53 8.27 -22.50
N LEU A 253 44.90 7.64 -21.50
CA LEU A 253 43.92 6.57 -21.63
C LEU A 253 44.45 5.35 -22.41
N SER A 254 45.77 5.19 -22.50
CA SER A 254 46.39 3.96 -23.02
C SER A 254 46.20 2.78 -22.07
N TYR A 255 46.02 3.07 -20.77
CA TYR A 255 45.53 2.17 -19.74
C TYR A 255 44.24 2.75 -19.16
N ALA A 256 43.16 1.95 -19.10
CA ALA A 256 41.86 2.36 -18.59
C ALA A 256 41.04 1.10 -18.29
N ASN A 257 41.26 0.52 -17.12
CA ASN A 257 40.80 -0.83 -16.80
C ASN A 257 39.92 -0.81 -15.55
N ILE A 258 38.97 -1.74 -15.49
CA ILE A 258 38.12 -1.97 -14.32
C ILE A 258 38.51 -3.32 -13.74
N THR A 259 38.88 -3.35 -12.46
CA THR A 259 39.26 -4.57 -11.75
C THR A 259 38.14 -5.00 -10.80
N PHE A 260 37.73 -6.26 -10.89
CA PHE A 260 36.76 -6.90 -10.02
C PHE A 260 37.39 -8.08 -9.27
N HIS A 261 37.02 -8.24 -8.00
CA HIS A 261 37.27 -9.46 -7.26
C HIS A 261 35.98 -10.29 -7.18
N ILE A 262 36.06 -11.54 -7.64
CA ILE A 262 34.85 -12.35 -7.90
C ILE A 262 34.07 -12.66 -6.62
N ASP A 263 34.76 -12.92 -5.50
CA ASP A 263 34.09 -13.30 -4.26
C ASP A 263 33.33 -12.10 -3.69
N TRP A 264 33.84 -10.87 -3.87
CA TRP A 264 33.10 -9.65 -3.50
C TRP A 264 31.81 -9.49 -4.32
N LEU A 265 31.90 -9.67 -5.64
CA LEU A 265 30.73 -9.61 -6.51
C LEU A 265 29.68 -10.63 -6.09
N GLU A 266 30.08 -11.89 -5.90
CA GLU A 266 29.16 -13.00 -5.63
C GLU A 266 28.63 -13.01 -4.19
N ASN A 267 29.41 -12.58 -3.20
CA ASN A 267 29.02 -12.65 -1.79
C ASN A 267 28.36 -11.37 -1.29
N ILE A 268 28.62 -10.21 -1.91
CA ILE A 268 28.18 -8.90 -1.42
C ILE A 268 27.30 -8.17 -2.43
N VAL A 269 27.73 -8.04 -3.68
CA VAL A 269 27.03 -7.22 -4.68
C VAL A 269 25.75 -7.91 -5.16
N GLN A 270 25.83 -9.20 -5.50
CA GLN A 270 24.74 -9.96 -6.12
C GLN A 270 23.71 -10.50 -5.13
N THR A 271 24.09 -10.65 -3.87
CA THR A 271 23.27 -11.29 -2.82
C THR A 271 22.48 -10.28 -1.99
N ARG A 272 22.47 -9.02 -2.42
CA ARG A 272 21.76 -7.95 -1.74
C ARG A 272 20.26 -8.23 -1.67
N PRO A 273 19.61 -7.91 -0.55
CA PRO A 273 18.18 -8.18 -0.37
C PRO A 273 17.28 -7.30 -1.26
N ASP A 274 17.81 -6.18 -1.74
CA ASP A 274 17.15 -5.15 -2.55
C ASP A 274 17.52 -5.22 -4.06
N GLY A 275 18.03 -6.37 -4.50
CA GLY A 275 18.37 -6.67 -5.89
C GLY A 275 19.87 -6.72 -6.15
N ASP A 276 20.27 -7.34 -7.26
CA ASP A 276 21.65 -7.33 -7.72
C ASP A 276 22.07 -5.87 -8.00
N ARG A 277 23.36 -5.58 -7.85
CA ARG A 277 23.94 -4.25 -8.12
C ARG A 277 25.12 -4.32 -9.09
N THR A 278 25.29 -5.46 -9.77
CA THR A 278 26.44 -5.67 -10.65
C THR A 278 26.40 -4.67 -11.81
N GLU A 279 25.26 -4.47 -12.46
CA GLU A 279 25.08 -3.56 -13.58
C GLU A 279 25.29 -2.09 -13.15
N GLU A 280 24.78 -1.69 -11.99
CA GLU A 280 25.00 -0.37 -11.39
C GLU A 280 26.48 -0.13 -11.07
N LEU A 281 27.16 -1.14 -10.55
CA LEU A 281 28.60 -1.09 -10.32
C LEU A 281 29.37 -0.93 -11.64
N PHE A 282 28.99 -1.65 -12.68
CA PHE A 282 29.59 -1.46 -14.01
C PHE A 282 29.39 -0.02 -14.50
N ILE A 283 28.20 0.57 -14.35
CA ILE A 283 27.95 1.97 -14.70
C ILE A 283 28.87 2.91 -13.92
N HIS A 284 28.96 2.72 -12.61
CA HIS A 284 29.77 3.55 -11.71
C HIS A 284 31.25 3.51 -12.13
N GLU A 285 31.84 2.32 -12.24
CA GLU A 285 33.25 2.15 -12.63
C GLU A 285 33.52 2.59 -14.07
N ALA A 286 32.56 2.38 -14.98
CA ALA A 286 32.68 2.84 -16.36
C ALA A 286 32.63 4.37 -16.48
N ALA A 287 31.88 5.06 -15.63
CA ALA A 287 31.84 6.52 -15.60
C ALA A 287 33.23 7.10 -15.31
N HIS A 288 33.99 6.48 -14.39
CA HIS A 288 35.36 6.90 -14.10
C HIS A 288 36.30 6.86 -15.30
N LEU A 289 36.07 5.96 -16.25
CA LEU A 289 36.97 5.76 -17.39
C LEU A 289 36.50 6.51 -18.64
N SER A 290 35.18 6.58 -18.84
CA SER A 290 34.61 7.07 -20.08
C SER A 290 33.93 8.44 -19.97
N ILE A 291 33.59 8.90 -18.76
CA ILE A 291 32.91 10.19 -18.53
C ILE A 291 33.83 11.17 -17.82
N ASP A 292 34.40 10.79 -16.65
CA ASP A 292 35.26 11.66 -15.83
C ASP A 292 36.32 12.43 -16.61
N PRO A 293 37.11 11.80 -17.52
CA PRO A 293 38.21 12.49 -18.19
C PRO A 293 37.78 13.70 -19.01
N TYR A 294 36.51 13.75 -19.43
CA TYR A 294 35.97 14.81 -20.29
C TYR A 294 35.10 15.81 -19.54
N VAL A 295 34.84 15.61 -18.24
CA VAL A 295 33.87 16.40 -17.48
C VAL A 295 34.51 17.19 -16.33
N TYR A 296 35.34 16.58 -15.47
CA TYR A 296 35.85 17.28 -14.27
C TYR A 296 36.65 18.57 -14.56
N SER A 297 37.28 18.66 -15.74
CA SER A 297 38.04 19.85 -16.16
C SER A 297 37.20 20.95 -16.82
N GLN A 298 35.89 20.74 -16.96
CA GLN A 298 35.02 21.62 -17.73
C GLN A 298 34.30 22.63 -16.84
N GLN A 299 34.34 23.91 -17.22
CA GLN A 299 33.67 24.98 -16.48
C GLN A 299 32.15 24.73 -16.34
N GLY A 300 31.51 24.16 -17.37
CA GLY A 300 30.09 23.87 -17.32
C GLY A 300 29.70 22.86 -16.22
N TRP A 301 30.60 21.92 -15.88
CA TRP A 301 30.40 21.01 -14.76
C TRP A 301 30.51 21.74 -13.42
N VAL A 302 31.55 22.57 -13.26
CA VAL A 302 31.77 23.39 -12.05
C VAL A 302 30.57 24.32 -11.80
N ASP A 303 30.05 24.95 -12.86
CA ASP A 303 28.88 25.81 -12.78
C ASP A 303 27.63 25.01 -12.38
N ALA A 304 27.45 23.80 -12.93
CA ALA A 304 26.34 22.92 -12.58
C ALA A 304 26.38 22.49 -11.10
N VAL A 305 27.53 22.03 -10.61
CA VAL A 305 27.73 21.67 -9.19
C VAL A 305 27.44 22.88 -8.29
N THR A 306 27.91 24.07 -8.65
CA THR A 306 27.68 25.30 -7.88
C THR A 306 26.20 25.68 -7.82
N LEU A 307 25.47 25.54 -8.95
CA LEU A 307 24.04 25.83 -9.02
C LEU A 307 23.19 24.81 -8.28
N ASP A 308 23.61 23.55 -8.24
CA ASP A 308 22.98 22.49 -7.46
C ASP A 308 23.18 22.72 -5.95
N GLY A 309 24.37 23.17 -5.55
CA GLY A 309 24.66 23.59 -4.18
C GLY A 309 24.69 22.47 -3.13
N ASN A 310 24.51 21.21 -3.56
CA ASN A 310 24.56 20.02 -2.74
C ASN A 310 25.03 18.82 -3.60
N TYR A 311 25.41 17.71 -2.96
CA TYR A 311 25.86 16.47 -3.60
C TYR A 311 24.81 15.37 -3.44
N LEU A 312 24.75 14.46 -4.42
CA LEU A 312 23.73 13.41 -4.41
C LEU A 312 23.97 12.37 -3.30
N SER A 313 25.23 12.10 -2.97
CA SER A 313 25.60 11.21 -1.88
C SER A 313 26.68 11.81 -0.97
N THR A 314 26.81 11.29 0.26
CA THR A 314 27.93 11.63 1.14
C THR A 314 29.25 11.23 0.53
N TYR A 315 29.30 10.10 -0.19
CA TYR A 315 30.51 9.65 -0.87
C TYR A 315 30.97 10.63 -1.96
N ALA A 316 30.05 11.12 -2.79
CA ALA A 316 30.31 12.19 -3.75
C ALA A 316 30.75 13.50 -3.06
N LYS A 317 30.11 13.88 -1.96
CA LYS A 317 30.46 15.09 -1.19
C LYS A 317 31.87 15.04 -0.63
N ASP A 318 32.28 13.88 -0.12
CA ASP A 318 33.59 13.69 0.50
C ASP A 318 34.70 13.54 -0.55
N ASN A 319 34.36 13.16 -1.79
CA ASN A 319 35.28 12.95 -2.90
C ASN A 319 34.79 13.65 -4.20
N PRO A 320 34.61 14.98 -4.19
CA PRO A 320 33.87 15.69 -5.25
C PRO A 320 34.58 15.71 -6.60
N ASP A 321 35.90 15.52 -6.63
CA ASP A 321 36.72 15.54 -7.84
C ASP A 321 36.95 14.12 -8.43
N SER A 322 36.36 13.08 -7.82
CA SER A 322 36.47 11.70 -8.32
C SER A 322 35.13 10.96 -8.35
N GLU A 323 34.25 11.14 -7.36
CA GLU A 323 33.04 10.34 -7.20
C GLU A 323 31.74 11.04 -7.65
N ASP A 324 31.73 12.37 -7.73
CA ASP A 324 30.49 13.11 -8.01
C ASP A 324 29.86 12.74 -9.37
N ILE A 325 30.68 12.57 -10.40
CA ILE A 325 30.20 12.13 -11.71
C ILE A 325 29.64 10.71 -11.65
N ALA A 326 30.41 9.73 -11.16
CA ALA A 326 29.99 8.33 -11.12
C ALA A 326 28.69 8.14 -10.33
N GLU A 327 28.59 8.81 -9.18
CA GLU A 327 27.40 8.79 -8.33
C GLU A 327 26.20 9.47 -8.99
N THR A 328 26.41 10.60 -9.68
CA THR A 328 25.32 11.31 -10.37
C THR A 328 24.87 10.60 -11.64
N PHE A 329 25.78 9.91 -12.35
CA PHE A 329 25.51 9.35 -13.68
C PHE A 329 24.52 8.19 -13.63
N GLN A 330 24.61 7.34 -12.60
CA GLN A 330 23.64 6.27 -12.37
C GLN A 330 22.23 6.83 -12.13
N ALA A 331 22.11 7.87 -11.30
CA ALA A 331 20.84 8.55 -11.06
C ALA A 331 20.29 9.24 -12.31
N TYR A 332 21.18 9.79 -13.15
CA TYR A 332 20.83 10.36 -14.44
C TYR A 332 20.23 9.30 -15.38
N ILE A 333 20.81 8.11 -15.42
CA ILE A 333 20.24 6.98 -16.19
C ILE A 333 18.87 6.61 -15.64
N ALA A 334 18.74 6.45 -14.32
CA ALA A 334 17.48 6.11 -13.65
C ALA A 334 16.34 7.05 -14.03
N VAL A 335 16.55 8.36 -13.82
CA VAL A 335 15.50 9.36 -14.03
C VAL A 335 15.18 9.56 -15.51
N LYS A 336 16.20 9.51 -16.39
CA LYS A 336 16.00 9.85 -17.79
C LYS A 336 15.50 8.69 -18.64
N TYR A 337 15.97 7.48 -18.36
CA TYR A 337 15.71 6.32 -19.22
C TYR A 337 14.84 5.26 -18.56
N PHE A 338 14.78 5.24 -17.23
CA PHE A 338 13.96 4.29 -16.47
C PHE A 338 13.03 4.97 -15.46
N PRO A 339 12.29 6.03 -15.84
CA PRO A 339 11.40 6.73 -14.91
C PRO A 339 10.33 5.82 -14.30
N GLU A 340 9.95 4.74 -15.00
CA GLU A 340 9.01 3.73 -14.53
C GLU A 340 9.60 2.78 -13.47
N ARG A 341 10.92 2.71 -13.32
CA ARG A 341 11.63 1.87 -12.34
C ARG A 341 11.91 2.60 -11.03
N ILE A 342 11.57 3.89 -10.92
CA ILE A 342 11.76 4.70 -9.72
C ILE A 342 10.45 5.34 -9.25
N THR A 343 10.36 5.62 -7.94
CA THR A 343 9.21 6.34 -7.40
C THR A 343 9.31 7.84 -7.71
N SER A 344 8.16 8.54 -7.79
CA SER A 344 8.14 10.01 -7.92
C SER A 344 8.91 10.70 -6.81
N SER A 345 8.79 10.22 -5.55
CA SER A 345 9.54 10.77 -4.41
C SER A 345 11.06 10.64 -4.59
N LEU A 346 11.53 9.49 -5.10
CA LEU A 346 12.95 9.28 -5.39
C LEU A 346 13.43 10.22 -6.51
N ARG A 347 12.67 10.32 -7.60
CA ARG A 347 12.95 11.26 -8.70
C ARG A 347 13.03 12.70 -8.19
N ASP A 348 12.05 13.14 -7.41
CA ASP A 348 11.96 14.49 -6.88
C ASP A 348 13.13 14.81 -5.94
N THR A 349 13.57 13.81 -5.16
CA THR A 349 14.78 13.88 -4.32
C THR A 349 16.05 14.07 -5.15
N ILE A 350 16.24 13.23 -6.17
CA ILE A 350 17.40 13.30 -7.07
C ILE A 350 17.44 14.65 -7.79
N LEU A 351 16.35 15.03 -8.46
CA LEU A 351 16.29 16.27 -9.24
C LEU A 351 16.32 17.53 -8.37
N SER A 352 15.81 17.47 -7.14
CA SER A 352 15.98 18.57 -6.20
C SER A 352 17.44 18.78 -5.79
N THR A 353 18.27 17.74 -5.85
CA THR A 353 19.68 17.76 -5.47
C THR A 353 20.62 18.08 -6.62
N CYS A 354 20.39 17.53 -7.83
CA CYS A 354 21.38 17.55 -8.91
C CYS A 354 20.85 17.88 -10.33
N LEU A 355 19.75 18.65 -10.44
CA LEU A 355 19.15 19.01 -11.73
C LEU A 355 20.13 19.66 -12.73
N ASN A 356 21.02 20.53 -12.27
CA ASN A 356 21.92 21.24 -13.20
C ASN A 356 23.00 20.31 -13.73
N ARG A 357 23.49 19.36 -12.95
CA ARG A 357 24.37 18.29 -13.44
C ARG A 357 23.67 17.40 -14.48
N PHE A 358 22.37 17.12 -14.33
CA PHE A 358 21.60 16.40 -15.35
C PHE A 358 21.53 17.17 -16.66
N LYS A 359 21.21 18.47 -16.59
CA LYS A 359 21.23 19.36 -17.77
C LYS A 359 22.61 19.44 -18.42
N TYR A 360 23.68 19.38 -17.62
CA TYR A 360 25.03 19.30 -18.14
C TYR A 360 25.24 17.99 -18.92
N PHE A 361 24.85 16.83 -18.38
CA PHE A 361 24.92 15.56 -19.11
C PHE A 361 24.07 15.56 -20.39
N ASP A 362 22.89 16.18 -20.38
CA ASP A 362 22.09 16.38 -21.60
C ASP A 362 22.87 17.09 -22.71
N SER A 363 23.65 18.10 -22.33
CA SER A 363 24.43 18.93 -23.27
C SER A 363 25.58 18.15 -23.95
N LEU A 364 26.02 17.05 -23.35
CA LEU A 364 27.11 16.22 -23.88
C LEU A 364 26.68 15.34 -25.06
N ASN A 365 25.37 15.21 -25.34
CA ASN A 365 24.83 14.41 -26.43
C ASN A 365 25.36 12.95 -26.44
N LEU A 366 25.40 12.34 -25.26
CA LEU A 366 25.92 11.00 -25.05
C LEU A 366 25.06 9.93 -25.76
N ASP A 367 25.71 9.03 -26.51
CA ASP A 367 25.06 7.83 -27.06
C ASP A 367 24.74 6.80 -25.97
N LEU A 368 23.55 6.97 -25.39
CA LEU A 368 22.91 6.07 -24.43
C LEU A 368 21.62 5.47 -25.01
N SER A 369 21.54 5.28 -26.34
CA SER A 369 20.29 4.86 -27.00
C SER A 369 19.85 3.45 -26.65
N ILE A 370 20.72 2.64 -26.04
CA ILE A 370 20.40 1.28 -25.59
C ILE A 370 19.32 1.25 -24.49
N TYR A 371 19.15 2.36 -23.77
CA TYR A 371 18.17 2.49 -22.68
C TYR A 371 16.83 3.08 -23.13
N LYS A 372 16.62 3.27 -24.44
CA LYS A 372 15.33 3.70 -25.03
C LYS A 372 14.63 2.52 -25.67
#